data_AF-A0A7J8ZQB4-F1
#
_entry.id   AF-A0A7J8ZQB4-F1
#
_cell.length_a   1.000
_cell.length_b   1.000
_cell.length_c   1.000
_cell.angle_alpha   90.00
_cell.angle_beta   90.00
_cell.angle_gamma   90.00
#
_symmetry.space_group_name_H-M   'P 1'
#
loop_
_entity.id
_entity.type
_entity.pdbx_description
1 polymer ?
#
loop_
_entity_poly.entity_id
_entity_poly.type
_entity_poly.pdbx_seq_one_letter_code
_entity_poly.pdbx_strand_id
1 'polypeptide(L)'
;MCPESDDIESRASSSSSENGDHQQQHLRNVYNPENDGDEFIHRFIRKIQVGEEVVSLGKIAGPIVITTLLLHSRSVISMLFLSHLGKEELAGGSLAMGFGNITGLSVIKGLSMGMDPICGQAFGARRYSILSQTFHRTLCLLLLISIPISILWLNVEPIFLRLGQDPEATKIAKVYMAAFIPELIAQSLLHPMRTFLRAQGISTPLTIAAIVAVLLHPLVNYIFTIYFQLGVEGIALALACNTFNINLGLVIYMVISENPLKPWHGVTIISIFQGWRPLLALALPSLLSVCLEWWWYEIMLFLCGLLDNPKASVAAMGILIQTTGMLYNFPFSMSASISTRVSQALGAGQPSSAQRTAVIGLLMAFAFGLSAFVFMTALRSWWGKLFTDEPQILHLISTVLPILGLCEVGNSPQTAACGVLTGTARPKDGVYINLCSFYLIGLPVAIVTTFQLEMGFVGLWAGLLAAQMSCVCMMVYTLIRTDWKHQVKRADELTLAAGGNDDLETSLLIDTDN
;
A
#
# COMPACT_ATOMS: atom_id res chain seq x y z
N MET A 1 -72.81 -50.35 59.42
CA MET A 1 -73.56 -49.09 59.21
C MET A 1 -72.64 -48.15 58.46
N CYS A 2 -72.90 -47.96 57.15
CA CYS A 2 -72.55 -46.75 56.42
C CYS A 2 -73.43 -45.58 56.93
N PRO A 3 -73.27 -44.30 56.49
CA PRO A 3 -72.33 -43.69 55.51
C PRO A 3 -71.56 -42.49 56.17
N GLU A 4 -70.68 -41.68 55.57
CA GLU A 4 -70.73 -40.91 54.32
C GLU A 4 -69.32 -40.65 53.75
N SER A 5 -69.29 -40.71 52.44
CA SER A 5 -68.25 -40.36 51.48
C SER A 5 -68.27 -38.86 51.19
N ASP A 6 -67.16 -38.16 51.40
CA ASP A 6 -66.76 -36.93 50.69
C ASP A 6 -65.37 -36.56 51.23
N ASP A 7 -64.29 -36.82 50.47
CA ASP A 7 -62.96 -36.18 50.62
C ASP A 7 -61.85 -36.83 49.76
N ILE A 8 -62.13 -37.22 48.50
CA ILE A 8 -61.09 -37.77 47.60
C ILE A 8 -61.06 -37.05 46.23
N GLU A 9 -61.64 -35.85 46.11
CA GLU A 9 -61.59 -35.09 44.84
C GLU A 9 -60.98 -33.67 44.93
N SER A 10 -60.50 -33.23 46.10
CA SER A 10 -59.84 -31.92 46.25
C SER A 10 -58.30 -31.96 46.31
N ARG A 11 -57.69 -33.15 46.32
CA ARG A 11 -56.21 -33.32 46.40
C ARG A 11 -55.54 -33.80 45.11
N ALA A 12 -56.29 -34.10 44.06
CA ALA A 12 -55.75 -34.51 42.75
C ALA A 12 -55.75 -33.38 41.69
N SER A 13 -56.47 -32.29 41.95
CA SER A 13 -56.54 -31.11 41.06
C SER A 13 -55.53 -30.02 41.41
N SER A 14 -54.91 -30.05 42.61
CA SER A 14 -53.86 -29.09 43.00
C SER A 14 -52.43 -29.55 42.68
N SER A 15 -52.19 -30.86 42.55
CA SER A 15 -50.85 -31.40 42.22
C SER A 15 -50.57 -31.52 40.72
N SER A 16 -51.60 -31.36 39.88
CA SER A 16 -51.49 -31.40 38.42
C SER A 16 -51.34 -30.01 37.78
N SER A 17 -51.75 -28.93 38.47
CA SER A 17 -51.51 -27.55 38.01
C SER A 17 -50.13 -27.03 38.39
N GLU A 18 -49.61 -27.37 39.58
CA GLU A 18 -48.26 -26.93 40.02
C GLU A 18 -47.12 -27.57 39.19
N ASN A 19 -47.28 -28.82 38.73
CA ASN A 19 -46.27 -29.48 37.90
C ASN A 19 -46.28 -29.00 36.44
N GLY A 20 -47.43 -28.53 35.93
CA GLY A 20 -47.53 -27.92 34.59
C GLY A 20 -46.83 -26.57 34.53
N ASP A 21 -47.04 -25.72 35.55
CA ASP A 21 -46.43 -24.39 35.62
C ASP A 21 -44.90 -24.45 35.81
N HIS A 22 -44.39 -25.37 36.64
CA HIS A 22 -42.95 -25.54 36.79
C HIS A 22 -42.26 -26.03 35.51
N GLN A 23 -42.90 -26.91 34.73
CA GLN A 23 -42.34 -27.43 33.48
C GLN A 23 -42.43 -26.40 32.33
N GLN A 24 -43.48 -25.58 32.31
CA GLN A 24 -43.66 -24.50 31.33
C GLN A 24 -42.75 -23.28 31.63
N GLN A 25 -42.45 -23.03 32.91
CA GLN A 25 -41.48 -22.02 33.33
C GLN A 25 -40.03 -22.49 33.14
N HIS A 26 -39.74 -23.79 33.24
CA HIS A 26 -38.44 -24.35 32.88
C HIS A 26 -38.20 -24.30 31.36
N LEU A 27 -39.23 -24.53 30.53
CA LEU A 27 -39.13 -24.41 29.06
C LEU A 27 -38.99 -22.94 28.60
N ARG A 28 -39.63 -21.98 29.27
CA ARG A 28 -39.40 -20.53 29.03
C ARG A 28 -38.00 -20.05 29.43
N ASN A 29 -37.40 -20.66 30.45
CA ASN A 29 -36.04 -20.33 30.89
C ASN A 29 -34.94 -21.03 30.08
N VAL A 30 -35.27 -22.12 29.36
CA VAL A 30 -34.34 -22.86 28.49
C VAL A 30 -34.47 -22.43 27.02
N TYR A 31 -35.60 -21.86 26.60
CA TYR A 31 -35.80 -21.29 25.28
C TYR A 31 -36.40 -19.90 25.41
N ASN A 32 -35.54 -18.87 25.35
CA ASN A 32 -35.96 -17.47 25.32
C ASN A 32 -35.89 -16.96 23.87
N PRO A 33 -36.99 -17.03 23.09
CA PRO A 33 -36.99 -16.70 21.66
C PRO A 33 -36.67 -15.23 21.37
N GLU A 34 -36.79 -14.33 22.36
CA GLU A 34 -36.39 -12.92 22.22
C GLU A 34 -34.86 -12.77 22.19
N ASN A 35 -34.12 -13.53 23.01
CA ASN A 35 -32.66 -13.49 23.04
C ASN A 35 -32.02 -14.19 21.83
N ASP A 36 -32.58 -15.32 21.40
CA ASP A 36 -32.11 -16.04 20.20
C ASP A 36 -32.45 -15.28 18.90
N GLY A 37 -33.60 -14.59 18.87
CA GLY A 37 -34.00 -13.71 17.78
C GLY A 37 -33.09 -12.50 17.65
N ASP A 38 -32.79 -11.82 18.76
CA ASP A 38 -31.87 -10.67 18.78
C ASP A 38 -30.43 -11.09 18.46
N GLU A 39 -29.96 -12.24 18.95
CA GLU A 39 -28.64 -12.75 18.60
C GLU A 39 -28.56 -13.16 17.12
N PHE A 40 -29.61 -13.78 16.57
CA PHE A 40 -29.70 -14.10 15.15
C PHE A 40 -29.73 -12.83 14.28
N ILE A 41 -30.53 -11.84 14.65
CA ILE A 41 -30.61 -10.55 13.95
C ILE A 41 -29.28 -9.81 14.04
N HIS A 42 -28.63 -9.76 15.21
CA HIS A 42 -27.30 -9.15 15.35
C HIS A 42 -26.24 -9.89 14.53
N ARG A 43 -26.24 -11.23 14.51
CA ARG A 43 -25.34 -12.02 13.66
C ARG A 43 -25.61 -11.80 12.17
N PHE A 44 -26.87 -11.67 11.78
CA PHE A 44 -27.30 -11.43 10.40
C PHE A 44 -26.90 -10.03 9.93
N ILE A 45 -27.20 -8.98 10.70
CA ILE A 45 -26.79 -7.59 10.44
C ILE A 45 -25.26 -7.50 10.39
N ARG A 46 -24.55 -8.15 11.31
CA ARG A 46 -23.09 -8.17 11.31
C ARG A 46 -22.53 -8.84 10.05
N LYS A 47 -23.13 -9.95 9.59
CA LYS A 47 -22.73 -10.61 8.33
C LYS A 47 -22.97 -9.72 7.11
N ILE A 48 -24.12 -9.02 7.05
CA ILE A 48 -24.42 -8.06 5.97
C ILE A 48 -23.38 -6.94 5.96
N GLN A 49 -23.13 -6.32 7.11
CA GLN A 49 -22.15 -5.24 7.23
C GLN A 49 -20.72 -5.68 6.86
N VAL A 50 -20.35 -6.93 7.18
CA VAL A 50 -19.05 -7.49 6.75
C VAL A 50 -19.01 -7.65 5.23
N GLY A 51 -20.06 -8.20 4.62
CA GLY A 51 -20.15 -8.36 3.17
C GLY A 51 -20.09 -7.03 2.42
N GLU A 52 -20.84 -6.02 2.88
CA GLU A 52 -20.81 -4.67 2.32
C GLU A 52 -19.43 -4.02 2.41
N GLU A 53 -18.74 -4.21 3.54
CA GLU A 53 -17.41 -3.66 3.75
C GLU A 53 -16.37 -4.33 2.85
N VAL A 54 -16.43 -5.65 2.69
CA VAL A 54 -15.57 -6.41 1.77
C VAL A 54 -15.78 -5.95 0.33
N VAL A 55 -17.04 -5.80 -0.12
CA VAL A 55 -17.37 -5.32 -1.47
C VAL A 55 -16.83 -3.91 -1.69
N SER A 56 -16.99 -3.04 -0.70
CA SER A 56 -16.59 -1.64 -0.80
C SER A 56 -15.06 -1.47 -0.75
N LEU A 57 -14.34 -2.28 0.04
CA LEU A 57 -12.88 -2.39 -0.06
C LEU A 57 -12.46 -2.93 -1.42
N GLY A 58 -13.13 -3.98 -1.92
CA GLY A 58 -12.87 -4.58 -3.23
C GLY A 58 -13.07 -3.63 -4.41
N LYS A 59 -14.09 -2.76 -4.36
CA LYS A 59 -14.33 -1.72 -5.39
C LYS A 59 -13.19 -0.72 -5.52
N ILE A 60 -12.46 -0.46 -4.43
CA ILE A 60 -11.28 0.42 -4.45
C ILE A 60 -10.03 -0.40 -4.78
N ALA A 61 -9.84 -1.55 -4.12
CA ALA A 61 -8.65 -2.37 -4.22
C ALA A 61 -8.48 -3.00 -5.61
N GLY A 62 -9.55 -3.52 -6.21
CA GLY A 62 -9.51 -4.21 -7.51
C GLY A 62 -8.91 -3.37 -8.63
N PRO A 63 -9.44 -2.16 -8.91
CA PRO A 63 -8.83 -1.25 -9.89
C PRO A 63 -7.40 -0.86 -9.53
N ILE A 64 -7.06 -0.72 -8.25
CA ILE A 64 -5.69 -0.41 -7.82
C ILE A 64 -4.74 -1.56 -8.14
N VAL A 65 -5.13 -2.82 -7.89
CA VAL A 65 -4.33 -4.02 -8.24
C VAL A 65 -4.03 -4.03 -9.74
N ILE A 66 -5.08 -3.89 -10.57
CA ILE A 66 -4.94 -3.87 -12.03
C ILE A 66 -4.00 -2.74 -12.45
N THR A 67 -4.21 -1.53 -11.92
CA THR A 67 -3.36 -0.38 -12.21
C THR A 67 -1.91 -0.63 -11.83
N THR A 68 -1.65 -1.20 -10.64
CA THR A 68 -0.27 -1.46 -10.18
C THR A 68 0.42 -2.52 -11.03
N LEU A 69 -0.31 -3.56 -11.47
CA LEU A 69 0.22 -4.58 -12.39
C LEU A 69 0.57 -3.98 -13.76
N LEU A 70 -0.29 -3.09 -14.30
CA LEU A 70 -0.02 -2.36 -15.54
C LEU A 70 1.20 -1.43 -15.41
N LEU A 71 1.32 -0.73 -14.29
CA LEU A 71 2.48 0.12 -14.00
C LEU A 71 3.76 -0.70 -13.78
N HIS A 72 3.66 -1.99 -13.45
CA HIS A 72 4.79 -2.90 -13.38
C HIS A 72 5.14 -3.45 -14.77
N SER A 73 4.15 -3.81 -15.59
CA SER A 73 4.36 -4.38 -16.93
C SER A 73 5.10 -3.44 -17.87
N ARG A 74 4.91 -2.11 -17.75
CA ARG A 74 5.70 -1.13 -18.54
C ARG A 74 7.21 -1.28 -18.31
N SER A 75 7.63 -1.60 -17.09
CA SER A 75 9.05 -1.75 -16.72
C SER A 75 9.61 -3.03 -17.30
N VAL A 76 8.81 -4.11 -17.31
CA VAL A 76 9.15 -5.36 -17.99
C VAL A 76 9.32 -5.14 -19.49
N ILE A 77 8.39 -4.43 -20.13
CA ILE A 77 8.50 -4.09 -21.56
C ILE A 77 9.79 -3.30 -21.84
N SER A 78 10.08 -2.25 -21.07
CA SER A 78 11.31 -1.46 -21.24
C SER A 78 12.58 -2.29 -20.99
N MET A 79 12.56 -3.22 -20.05
CA MET A 79 13.66 -4.16 -19.82
C MET A 79 13.88 -5.11 -21.01
N LEU A 80 12.82 -5.56 -21.68
CA LEU A 80 12.96 -6.39 -22.89
C LEU A 80 13.66 -5.62 -24.01
N PHE A 81 13.28 -4.36 -24.24
CA PHE A 81 13.98 -3.50 -25.21
C PHE A 81 15.44 -3.28 -24.80
N LEU A 82 15.71 -3.03 -23.51
CA LEU A 82 17.08 -2.86 -23.00
C LEU A 82 17.93 -4.11 -23.24
N SER A 83 17.36 -5.30 -23.01
CA SER A 83 18.04 -6.58 -23.24
C SER A 83 18.38 -6.85 -24.71
N HIS A 84 17.58 -6.32 -25.65
CA HIS A 84 17.83 -6.44 -27.08
C HIS A 84 18.93 -5.50 -27.58
N LEU A 85 19.23 -4.41 -26.87
CA LEU A 85 20.31 -3.50 -27.26
C LEU A 85 21.69 -4.11 -27.05
N GLY A 86 21.88 -4.85 -25.95
CA GLY A 86 23.13 -5.54 -25.66
C GLY A 86 23.34 -5.78 -24.17
N LYS A 87 24.42 -6.49 -23.84
CA LYS A 87 24.75 -6.85 -22.45
C LYS A 87 25.21 -5.64 -21.62
N GLU A 88 25.96 -4.73 -22.24
CA GLU A 88 26.45 -3.52 -21.57
C GLU A 88 25.29 -2.55 -21.31
N GLU A 89 24.39 -2.39 -22.29
CA GLU A 89 23.17 -1.58 -22.17
C GLU A 89 22.25 -2.12 -21.08
N LEU A 90 22.09 -3.43 -21.02
CA LEU A 90 21.34 -4.09 -19.96
C LEU A 90 21.96 -3.83 -18.59
N ALA A 91 23.27 -3.96 -18.44
CA ALA A 91 23.96 -3.71 -17.18
C ALA A 91 23.85 -2.25 -16.74
N GLY A 92 24.24 -1.30 -17.60
CA GLY A 92 24.20 0.13 -17.32
C GLY A 92 22.79 0.67 -17.13
N GLY A 93 21.83 0.23 -17.95
CA GLY A 93 20.43 0.63 -17.81
C GLY A 93 19.78 0.06 -16.56
N SER A 94 20.08 -1.20 -16.19
CA SER A 94 19.59 -1.79 -14.92
C SER A 94 20.15 -1.05 -13.71
N LEU A 95 21.45 -0.71 -13.74
CA LEU A 95 22.10 0.11 -12.72
C LEU A 95 21.41 1.48 -12.59
N ALA A 96 21.15 2.14 -13.72
CA ALA A 96 20.44 3.42 -13.75
C ALA A 96 19.02 3.31 -13.18
N MET A 97 18.23 2.32 -13.60
CA MET A 97 16.88 2.10 -13.09
C MET A 97 16.87 1.84 -11.58
N GLY A 98 17.76 1.00 -11.07
CA GLY A 98 17.91 0.76 -9.63
C GLY A 98 18.23 2.05 -8.88
N PHE A 99 19.24 2.80 -9.35
CA PHE A 99 19.64 4.06 -8.73
C PHE A 99 18.54 5.12 -8.77
N GLY A 100 17.83 5.26 -9.90
CA GLY A 100 16.70 6.17 -10.06
C GLY A 100 15.49 5.81 -9.19
N ASN A 101 15.22 4.51 -9.01
CA ASN A 101 14.20 4.03 -8.09
C ASN A 101 14.53 4.41 -6.64
N ILE A 102 15.77 4.16 -6.20
CA ILE A 102 16.23 4.44 -4.84
C ILE A 102 16.25 5.94 -4.55
N THR A 103 16.85 6.74 -5.44
CA THR A 103 17.15 8.16 -5.16
C THR A 103 16.05 9.12 -5.58
N GLY A 104 15.14 8.71 -6.47
CA GLY A 104 14.06 9.57 -6.97
C GLY A 104 12.66 9.01 -6.79
N LEU A 105 12.33 7.89 -7.45
CA LEU A 105 10.94 7.43 -7.47
C LEU A 105 10.42 7.03 -6.08
N SER A 106 11.24 6.40 -5.25
CA SER A 106 10.88 6.09 -3.85
C SER A 106 10.61 7.37 -3.04
N VAL A 107 11.39 8.43 -3.29
CA VAL A 107 11.28 9.72 -2.61
C VAL A 107 9.99 10.43 -2.99
N ILE A 108 9.70 10.53 -4.29
CA ILE A 108 8.46 11.14 -4.80
C ILE A 108 7.23 10.39 -4.29
N LYS A 109 7.25 9.05 -4.38
CA LYS A 109 6.17 8.20 -3.86
C LYS A 109 5.97 8.43 -2.36
N GLY A 110 7.02 8.36 -1.56
CA GLY A 110 6.95 8.48 -0.11
C GLY A 110 6.45 9.85 0.36
N LEU A 111 6.92 10.94 -0.24
CA LEU A 111 6.43 12.29 0.05
C LEU A 111 4.95 12.45 -0.33
N SER A 112 4.53 11.90 -1.47
CA SER A 112 3.14 11.99 -1.94
C SER A 112 2.16 11.33 -0.97
N MET A 113 2.56 10.23 -0.31
CA MET A 113 1.72 9.52 0.66
C MET A 113 1.35 10.36 1.88
N GLY A 114 2.06 11.47 2.16
CA GLY A 114 1.69 12.41 3.22
C GLY A 114 0.32 13.06 3.00
N MET A 115 -0.13 13.17 1.75
CA MET A 115 -1.41 13.79 1.42
C MET A 115 -2.61 12.86 1.65
N ASP A 116 -2.41 11.53 1.59
CA ASP A 116 -3.46 10.51 1.68
C ASP A 116 -4.43 10.74 2.86
N PRO A 117 -3.96 10.85 4.13
CA PRO A 117 -4.83 11.14 5.27
C PRO A 117 -5.57 12.46 5.15
N ILE A 118 -4.88 13.54 4.75
CA ILE A 118 -5.47 14.88 4.69
C ILE A 118 -6.60 14.88 3.68
N CYS A 119 -6.35 14.36 2.48
CA CYS A 119 -7.33 14.27 1.41
C CYS A 119 -8.54 13.41 1.80
N GLY A 120 -8.31 12.22 2.34
CA GLY A 120 -9.39 11.31 2.72
C GLY A 120 -10.24 11.84 3.89
N GLN A 121 -9.60 12.41 4.92
CA GLN A 121 -10.31 13.01 6.06
C GLN A 121 -11.06 14.28 5.65
N ALA A 122 -10.46 15.14 4.82
CA ALA A 122 -11.13 16.32 4.29
C ALA A 122 -12.36 15.96 3.44
N PHE A 123 -12.24 14.93 2.59
CA PHE A 123 -13.37 14.44 1.80
C PHE A 123 -14.49 13.88 2.71
N GLY A 124 -14.13 13.08 3.72
CA GLY A 124 -15.08 12.57 4.72
C GLY A 124 -15.80 13.68 5.49
N ALA A 125 -15.08 14.75 5.85
CA ALA A 125 -15.60 15.93 6.51
C ALA A 125 -16.32 16.92 5.56
N ARG A 126 -16.41 16.60 4.26
CA ARG A 126 -16.95 17.48 3.19
C ARG A 126 -16.23 18.83 3.05
N ARG A 127 -14.97 18.90 3.46
CA ARG A 127 -14.10 20.08 3.34
C ARG A 127 -13.34 20.05 2.01
N TYR A 128 -14.04 20.24 0.91
CA TYR A 128 -13.49 20.03 -0.44
C TYR A 128 -12.42 21.06 -0.84
N SER A 129 -12.43 22.27 -0.28
CA SER A 129 -11.37 23.28 -0.47
C SER A 129 -10.01 22.72 -0.05
N ILE A 130 -9.93 22.09 1.12
CA ILE A 130 -8.71 21.50 1.68
C ILE A 130 -8.16 20.39 0.78
N LEU A 131 -9.03 19.60 0.14
CA LEU A 131 -8.63 18.56 -0.80
C LEU A 131 -7.85 19.16 -1.98
N SER A 132 -8.40 20.20 -2.61
CA SER A 132 -7.79 20.91 -3.75
C SER A 132 -6.52 21.67 -3.37
N GLN A 133 -6.50 22.33 -2.20
CA GLN A 133 -5.31 23.00 -1.69
C GLN A 133 -4.17 22.01 -1.42
N THR A 134 -4.49 20.87 -0.79
CA THR A 134 -3.50 19.83 -0.46
C THR A 134 -2.93 19.20 -1.72
N PHE A 135 -3.73 19.00 -2.77
CA PHE A 135 -3.25 18.58 -4.09
C PHE A 135 -2.18 19.52 -4.63
N HIS A 136 -2.44 20.82 -4.66
CA HIS A 136 -1.49 21.82 -5.18
C HIS A 136 -0.21 21.90 -4.34
N ARG A 137 -0.33 21.90 -3.01
CA ARG A 137 0.84 21.89 -2.11
C ARG A 137 1.72 20.66 -2.35
N THR A 138 1.11 19.48 -2.48
CA THR A 138 1.84 18.24 -2.75
C THR A 138 2.49 18.29 -4.12
N LEU A 139 1.77 18.76 -5.15
CA LEU A 139 2.32 18.95 -6.49
C LEU A 139 3.56 19.88 -6.48
N CYS A 140 3.46 21.04 -5.84
CA CYS A 140 4.57 21.97 -5.68
C CYS A 140 5.75 21.35 -4.91
N LEU A 141 5.46 20.61 -3.83
CA LEU A 141 6.48 19.90 -3.05
C LEU A 141 7.26 18.90 -3.92
N LEU A 142 6.55 18.05 -4.67
CA LEU A 142 7.18 17.01 -5.48
C LEU A 142 8.00 17.59 -6.64
N LEU A 143 7.50 18.65 -7.29
CA LEU A 143 8.25 19.37 -8.33
C LEU A 143 9.50 20.05 -7.76
N LEU A 144 9.40 20.67 -6.58
CA LEU A 144 10.55 21.29 -5.91
C LEU A 144 11.62 20.25 -5.54
N ILE A 145 11.21 19.10 -5.01
CA ILE A 145 12.12 17.99 -4.64
C ILE A 145 12.70 17.30 -5.88
N SER A 146 12.00 17.34 -7.02
CA SER A 146 12.54 16.83 -8.28
C SER A 146 13.78 17.59 -8.77
N ILE A 147 13.95 18.86 -8.38
CA ILE A 147 15.12 19.68 -8.77
C ILE A 147 16.43 19.10 -8.19
N PRO A 148 16.62 18.95 -6.87
CA PRO A 148 17.86 18.39 -6.33
C PRO A 148 18.09 16.93 -6.78
N ILE A 149 17.03 16.14 -6.97
CA ILE A 149 17.15 14.78 -7.52
C ILE A 149 17.67 14.82 -8.96
N SER A 150 17.15 15.72 -9.80
CA SER A 150 17.63 15.89 -11.17
C SER A 150 19.09 16.32 -11.21
N ILE A 151 19.51 17.23 -10.32
CA ILE A 151 20.91 17.63 -10.19
C ILE A 151 21.80 16.44 -9.82
N LEU A 152 21.35 15.59 -8.88
CA LEU A 152 22.05 14.35 -8.52
C LEU A 152 22.20 13.42 -9.74
N TRP A 153 21.12 13.22 -10.50
CA TRP A 153 21.10 12.32 -11.66
C TRP A 153 21.99 12.81 -12.81
N LEU A 154 22.04 14.11 -13.06
CA LEU A 154 22.95 14.72 -14.04
C LEU A 154 24.43 14.54 -13.66
N ASN A 155 24.72 14.31 -12.38
CA ASN A 155 26.07 14.15 -11.84
C ASN A 155 26.36 12.70 -11.39
N VAL A 156 25.68 11.71 -11.97
CA VAL A 156 25.76 10.31 -11.50
C VAL A 156 27.09 9.61 -11.85
N GLU A 157 27.72 9.96 -12.98
CA GLU A 157 28.98 9.35 -13.43
C GLU A 157 30.11 9.37 -12.39
N PRO A 158 30.51 10.53 -11.82
CA PRO A 158 31.55 10.55 -10.79
C PRO A 158 31.13 9.83 -9.50
N ILE A 159 29.84 9.63 -9.26
CA ILE A 159 29.35 8.85 -8.11
C ILE A 159 29.58 7.37 -8.37
N PHE A 160 29.16 6.86 -9.53
CA PHE A 160 29.34 5.46 -9.90
C PHE A 160 30.80 5.04 -10.00
N LEU A 161 31.66 5.89 -10.58
CA LEU A 161 33.10 5.61 -10.61
C LEU A 161 33.72 5.54 -9.21
N ARG A 162 33.30 6.41 -8.27
CA ARG A 162 33.75 6.34 -6.86
C ARG A 162 33.23 5.11 -6.13
N LEU A 163 32.06 4.62 -6.51
CA LEU A 163 31.49 3.36 -6.01
C LEU A 163 32.11 2.12 -6.69
N GLY A 164 33.12 2.31 -7.55
CA GLY A 164 33.83 1.21 -8.20
C GLY A 164 33.04 0.52 -9.31
N GLN A 165 32.03 1.18 -9.88
CA GLN A 165 31.28 0.64 -11.02
C GLN A 165 32.14 0.65 -12.30
N ASP A 166 31.83 -0.27 -13.21
CA ASP A 166 32.48 -0.35 -14.50
C ASP A 166 32.29 0.97 -15.30
N PRO A 167 33.36 1.52 -15.94
CA PRO A 167 33.26 2.77 -16.68
C PRO A 167 32.27 2.75 -17.86
N GLU A 168 32.13 1.63 -18.57
CA GLU A 168 31.23 1.52 -19.73
C GLU A 168 29.78 1.47 -19.26
N ALA A 169 29.48 0.61 -18.26
CA ALA A 169 28.16 0.58 -17.63
C ALA A 169 27.79 1.95 -17.02
N THR A 170 28.77 2.65 -16.44
CA THR A 170 28.59 4.00 -15.88
C THR A 170 28.22 5.03 -16.96
N LYS A 171 28.90 5.00 -18.11
CA LYS A 171 28.62 5.92 -19.22
C LYS A 171 27.21 5.73 -19.76
N ILE A 172 26.78 4.48 -19.94
CA ILE A 172 25.42 4.11 -20.33
C ILE A 172 24.42 4.61 -19.30
N ALA A 173 24.69 4.34 -18.02
CA ALA A 173 23.80 4.72 -16.94
C ALA A 173 23.64 6.25 -16.84
N LYS A 174 24.70 7.02 -17.05
CA LYS A 174 24.65 8.49 -17.10
C LYS A 174 23.67 9.00 -18.16
N VAL A 175 23.75 8.47 -19.39
CA VAL A 175 22.86 8.85 -20.49
C VAL A 175 21.42 8.52 -20.13
N TYR A 176 21.19 7.30 -19.62
CA TYR A 176 19.86 6.88 -19.17
C TYR A 176 19.31 7.82 -18.08
N MET A 177 20.09 8.11 -17.04
CA MET A 177 19.65 8.94 -15.90
C MET A 177 19.29 10.37 -16.33
N ALA A 178 20.03 10.97 -17.25
CA ALA A 178 19.70 12.29 -17.79
C ALA A 178 18.35 12.26 -18.54
N ALA A 179 18.13 11.24 -19.36
CA ALA A 179 16.87 11.05 -20.10
C ALA A 179 15.71 10.54 -19.23
N PHE A 180 15.98 10.14 -17.99
CA PHE A 180 14.97 9.69 -17.03
C PHE A 180 14.36 10.86 -16.21
N ILE A 181 14.94 12.05 -16.27
CA ILE A 181 14.42 13.25 -15.58
C ILE A 181 12.96 13.56 -15.96
N PRO A 182 12.51 13.47 -17.23
CA PRO A 182 11.10 13.66 -17.56
C PRO A 182 10.15 12.67 -16.87
N GLU A 183 10.59 11.42 -16.61
CA GLU A 183 9.79 10.44 -15.84
C GLU A 183 9.62 10.92 -14.39
N LEU A 184 10.66 11.46 -13.77
CA LEU A 184 10.59 12.02 -12.41
C LEU A 184 9.54 13.14 -12.30
N ILE A 185 9.50 14.02 -13.30
CA ILE A 185 8.49 15.07 -13.40
C ILE A 185 7.11 14.45 -13.63
N ALA A 186 6.96 13.52 -14.57
CA ALA A 186 5.69 12.86 -14.84
C ALA A 186 5.11 12.12 -13.62
N GLN A 187 5.96 11.49 -12.81
CA GLN A 187 5.56 10.86 -11.54
C GLN A 187 5.13 11.89 -10.49
N SER A 188 5.84 13.03 -10.41
CA SER A 188 5.47 14.15 -9.53
C SER A 188 4.09 14.75 -9.85
N LEU A 189 3.66 14.67 -11.11
CA LEU A 189 2.29 15.01 -11.54
C LEU A 189 1.30 13.89 -11.18
N LEU A 190 1.66 12.64 -11.47
CA LEU A 190 0.75 11.49 -11.40
C LEU A 190 0.34 11.17 -9.96
N HIS A 191 1.30 11.20 -9.03
CA HIS A 191 1.06 10.80 -7.64
C HIS A 191 -0.05 11.64 -6.96
N PRO A 192 0.01 12.98 -6.96
CA PRO A 192 -1.07 13.80 -6.42
C PRO A 192 -2.42 13.58 -7.10
N MET A 193 -2.45 13.45 -8.44
CA MET A 193 -3.70 13.24 -9.18
C MET A 193 -4.35 11.91 -8.83
N ARG A 194 -3.54 10.85 -8.73
CA ARG A 194 -3.97 9.54 -8.29
C ARG A 194 -4.59 9.58 -6.90
N THR A 195 -3.93 10.23 -5.93
CA THR A 195 -4.48 10.32 -4.57
C THR A 195 -5.73 11.18 -4.53
N PHE A 196 -5.76 12.30 -5.24
CA PHE A 196 -6.90 13.22 -5.27
C PHE A 196 -8.18 12.55 -5.82
N LEU A 197 -8.08 11.77 -6.89
CA LEU A 197 -9.22 11.00 -7.41
C LEU A 197 -9.60 9.84 -6.48
N ARG A 198 -8.60 9.10 -5.97
CA ARG A 198 -8.82 7.97 -5.05
C ARG A 198 -9.49 8.41 -3.75
N ALA A 199 -9.15 9.57 -3.21
CA ALA A 199 -9.77 10.14 -2.01
C ALA A 199 -11.27 10.39 -2.19
N GLN A 200 -11.75 10.50 -3.43
CA GLN A 200 -13.17 10.63 -3.79
C GLN A 200 -13.82 9.27 -4.12
N GLY A 201 -13.09 8.16 -3.98
CA GLY A 201 -13.54 6.83 -4.38
C GLY A 201 -13.45 6.56 -5.90
N ILE A 202 -12.76 7.43 -6.65
CA ILE A 202 -12.67 7.35 -8.12
C ILE A 202 -11.31 6.77 -8.51
N SER A 203 -11.25 5.48 -8.86
CA SER A 203 -10.02 4.78 -9.25
C SER A 203 -10.03 4.26 -10.70
N THR A 204 -11.21 3.99 -11.26
CA THR A 204 -11.39 3.45 -12.62
C THR A 204 -10.73 4.28 -13.74
N PRO A 205 -10.81 5.63 -13.77
CA PRO A 205 -10.20 6.42 -14.85
C PRO A 205 -8.69 6.24 -14.93
N LEU A 206 -8.01 6.11 -13.79
CA LEU A 206 -6.59 5.82 -13.73
C LEU A 206 -6.27 4.45 -14.35
N THR A 207 -7.09 3.43 -14.07
CA THR A 207 -6.92 2.10 -14.65
C THR A 207 -7.08 2.14 -16.17
N ILE A 208 -8.10 2.83 -16.69
CA ILE A 208 -8.32 2.96 -18.13
C ILE A 208 -7.14 3.69 -18.79
N ALA A 209 -6.69 4.81 -18.21
CA ALA A 209 -5.55 5.56 -18.72
C ALA A 209 -4.26 4.70 -18.71
N ALA A 210 -4.05 3.90 -17.65
CA ALA A 210 -2.92 2.97 -17.56
C ALA A 210 -2.98 1.85 -18.61
N ILE A 211 -4.17 1.29 -18.90
CA ILE A 211 -4.35 0.28 -19.95
C ILE A 211 -3.93 0.87 -21.30
N VAL A 212 -4.46 2.05 -21.64
CA VAL A 212 -4.15 2.72 -22.92
C VAL A 212 -2.65 3.03 -23.02
N ALA A 213 -2.05 3.58 -21.95
CA ALA A 213 -0.62 3.90 -21.94
C ALA A 213 0.26 2.65 -22.13
N VAL A 214 -0.05 1.55 -21.44
CA VAL A 214 0.71 0.28 -21.56
C VAL A 214 0.56 -0.33 -22.96
N LEU A 215 -0.62 -0.26 -23.57
CA LEU A 215 -0.81 -0.76 -24.95
C LEU A 215 -0.01 0.05 -25.98
N LEU A 216 0.15 1.35 -25.76
CA LEU A 216 0.99 2.21 -26.60
C LEU A 216 2.49 2.03 -26.32
N HIS A 217 2.87 1.58 -25.12
CA HIS A 217 4.25 1.57 -24.66
C HIS A 217 5.23 0.75 -25.55
N PRO A 218 4.90 -0.47 -26.05
CA PRO A 218 5.79 -1.18 -26.98
C PRO A 218 6.05 -0.42 -28.27
N LEU A 219 5.02 0.24 -28.82
CA LEU A 219 5.16 1.06 -30.02
C LEU A 219 6.05 2.27 -29.75
N VAL A 220 5.85 2.96 -28.62
CA VAL A 220 6.69 4.09 -28.21
C VAL A 220 8.14 3.66 -28.00
N ASN A 221 8.38 2.53 -27.32
CA ASN A 221 9.73 1.99 -27.17
C ASN A 221 10.34 1.69 -28.55
N TYR A 222 9.62 1.01 -29.45
CA TYR A 222 10.11 0.74 -30.80
C TYR A 222 10.48 2.02 -31.55
N ILE A 223 9.61 3.04 -31.52
CA ILE A 223 9.86 4.32 -32.20
C ILE A 223 11.09 5.01 -31.63
N PHE A 224 11.19 5.16 -30.30
CA PHE A 224 12.29 5.90 -29.69
C PHE A 224 13.62 5.15 -29.77
N THR A 225 13.60 3.85 -29.51
CA THR A 225 14.82 3.05 -29.39
C THR A 225 15.38 2.61 -30.74
N ILE A 226 14.52 2.09 -31.62
CA ILE A 226 14.93 1.46 -32.89
C ILE A 226 14.79 2.45 -34.05
N TYR A 227 13.62 3.07 -34.21
CA TYR A 227 13.37 3.93 -35.37
C TYR A 227 14.15 5.26 -35.30
N PHE A 228 14.10 5.95 -34.16
CA PHE A 228 14.90 7.16 -33.90
C PHE A 228 16.34 6.86 -33.47
N GLN A 229 16.68 5.59 -33.24
CA GLN A 229 18.03 5.15 -32.88
C GLN A 229 18.59 5.81 -31.60
N LEU A 230 17.73 6.11 -30.62
CA LEU A 230 18.14 6.74 -29.35
C LEU A 230 18.71 5.73 -28.32
N GLY A 231 18.69 4.43 -28.62
CA GLY A 231 19.23 3.40 -27.74
C GLY A 231 18.65 3.45 -26.32
N VAL A 232 19.52 3.47 -25.30
CA VAL A 232 19.12 3.52 -23.88
C VAL A 232 18.42 4.82 -23.49
N GLU A 233 18.72 5.93 -24.16
CA GLU A 233 18.04 7.22 -23.96
C GLU A 233 16.56 7.09 -24.34
N GLY A 234 16.30 6.42 -25.48
CA GLY A 234 14.95 6.15 -25.96
C GLY A 234 14.10 5.33 -25.00
N ILE A 235 14.70 4.40 -24.26
CA ILE A 235 14.01 3.58 -23.24
C ILE A 235 13.58 4.45 -22.06
N ALA A 236 14.46 5.31 -21.57
CA ALA A 236 14.15 6.23 -20.47
C ALA A 236 13.04 7.23 -20.87
N LEU A 237 13.13 7.80 -22.07
CA LEU A 237 12.10 8.70 -22.61
C LEU A 237 10.76 7.98 -22.86
N ALA A 238 10.77 6.71 -23.27
CA ALA A 238 9.55 5.93 -23.45
C ALA A 238 8.82 5.72 -22.12
N LEU A 239 9.55 5.48 -21.02
CA LEU A 239 8.96 5.40 -19.68
C LEU A 239 8.27 6.72 -19.29
N ALA A 240 8.95 7.85 -19.50
CA ALA A 240 8.36 9.16 -19.26
C ALA A 240 7.10 9.39 -20.11
N CYS A 241 7.16 9.07 -21.40
CA CYS A 241 6.02 9.18 -22.32
C CYS A 241 4.82 8.36 -21.84
N ASN A 242 5.04 7.13 -21.39
CA ASN A 242 3.98 6.30 -20.81
C ASN A 242 3.32 6.99 -19.61
N THR A 243 4.10 7.52 -18.67
CA THR A 243 3.56 8.20 -17.49
C THR A 243 2.86 9.51 -17.87
N PHE A 244 3.37 10.27 -18.83
CA PHE A 244 2.69 11.45 -19.36
C PHE A 244 1.36 11.10 -20.04
N ASN A 245 1.28 10.00 -20.77
CA ASN A 245 0.02 9.52 -21.35
C ASN A 245 -1.04 9.23 -20.26
N ILE A 246 -0.63 8.66 -19.12
CA ILE A 246 -1.53 8.44 -17.98
C ILE A 246 -2.00 9.78 -17.41
N ASN A 247 -1.07 10.71 -17.16
CA ASN A 247 -1.40 12.05 -16.68
C ASN A 247 -2.39 12.76 -17.61
N LEU A 248 -2.14 12.72 -18.93
CA LEU A 248 -3.01 13.31 -19.94
C LEU A 248 -4.41 12.68 -19.90
N GLY A 249 -4.49 11.34 -19.83
CA GLY A 249 -5.77 10.63 -19.71
C GLY A 249 -6.56 11.04 -18.47
N LEU A 250 -5.90 11.24 -17.33
CA LEU A 250 -6.55 11.73 -16.11
C LEU A 250 -7.03 13.17 -16.23
N VAL A 251 -6.24 14.05 -16.83
CA VAL A 251 -6.62 15.46 -17.07
C VAL A 251 -7.83 15.52 -18.01
N ILE A 252 -7.81 14.77 -19.12
CA ILE A 252 -8.94 14.66 -20.06
C ILE A 252 -10.19 14.20 -19.31
N TYR A 253 -10.08 13.15 -18.48
CA TYR A 253 -11.20 12.66 -17.67
C TYR A 253 -11.76 13.75 -16.73
N MET A 254 -10.91 14.47 -15.99
CA MET A 254 -11.34 15.52 -15.05
C MET A 254 -11.94 16.75 -15.77
N VAL A 255 -11.50 17.06 -16.98
CA VAL A 255 -12.06 18.15 -17.78
C VAL A 255 -13.46 17.79 -18.27
N ILE A 256 -13.63 16.59 -18.85
CA ILE A 256 -14.87 16.14 -19.49
C ILE A 256 -15.92 15.67 -18.49
N SER A 257 -15.52 14.97 -17.42
CA SER A 257 -16.45 14.43 -16.45
C SER A 257 -16.90 15.50 -15.46
N GLU A 258 -18.21 15.51 -15.15
CA GLU A 258 -18.77 16.33 -14.08
C GLU A 258 -18.69 15.64 -12.70
N ASN A 259 -18.41 14.34 -12.67
CA ASN A 259 -18.43 13.53 -11.45
C ASN A 259 -17.34 13.89 -10.42
N PRO A 260 -16.04 14.06 -10.80
CA PRO A 260 -15.01 14.37 -9.82
C PRO A 260 -15.03 15.85 -9.43
N LEU A 261 -14.72 16.15 -8.17
CA LEU A 261 -14.20 17.45 -7.78
C LEU A 261 -12.97 17.74 -8.64
N LYS A 262 -12.81 18.99 -9.07
CA LYS A 262 -11.67 19.39 -9.91
C LYS A 262 -10.65 20.12 -9.05
N PRO A 263 -9.35 19.81 -9.16
CA PRO A 263 -8.35 20.39 -8.28
C PRO A 263 -8.27 21.91 -8.45
N TRP A 264 -8.54 22.44 -9.64
CA TRP A 264 -8.50 23.89 -9.94
C TRP A 264 -9.73 24.68 -9.45
N HIS A 265 -10.75 24.05 -8.88
CA HIS A 265 -11.90 24.79 -8.32
C HIS A 265 -11.64 25.18 -6.86
N GLY A 266 -11.98 26.42 -6.50
CA GLY A 266 -11.96 26.90 -5.12
C GLY A 266 -10.56 27.11 -4.53
N VAL A 267 -9.53 27.27 -5.35
CA VAL A 267 -8.14 27.51 -4.90
C VAL A 267 -7.71 28.93 -5.21
N THR A 268 -7.33 29.68 -4.17
CA THR A 268 -6.63 30.97 -4.32
C THR A 268 -5.12 30.72 -4.32
N ILE A 269 -4.34 31.56 -5.02
CA ILE A 269 -2.86 31.45 -5.00
C ILE A 269 -2.32 31.51 -3.57
N ILE A 270 -2.93 32.34 -2.71
CA ILE A 270 -2.53 32.50 -1.30
C ILE A 270 -2.73 31.19 -0.52
N SER A 271 -3.84 30.49 -0.74
CA SER A 271 -4.13 29.22 -0.04
C SER A 271 -3.07 28.14 -0.30
N ILE A 272 -2.37 28.19 -1.44
CA ILE A 272 -1.27 27.25 -1.76
C ILE A 272 -0.07 27.45 -0.82
N PHE A 273 0.18 28.67 -0.34
CA PHE A 273 1.32 28.98 0.54
C PHE A 273 1.02 28.82 2.03
N GLN A 274 -0.23 28.52 2.42
CA GLN A 274 -0.61 28.21 3.80
C GLN A 274 -0.66 26.70 4.04
N GLY A 275 -0.80 26.23 5.29
CA GLY A 275 -1.09 24.81 5.59
C GLY A 275 0.03 23.79 5.30
N TRP A 276 1.30 24.23 5.15
CA TRP A 276 2.43 23.34 4.84
C TRP A 276 2.85 22.43 6.00
N ARG A 277 2.69 22.89 7.26
CA ARG A 277 3.13 22.16 8.45
C ARG A 277 2.43 20.79 8.59
N PRO A 278 1.08 20.68 8.50
CA PRO A 278 0.40 19.38 8.51
C PRO A 278 0.90 18.43 7.40
N LEU A 279 1.05 18.93 6.17
CA LEU A 279 1.52 18.13 5.05
C LEU A 279 2.93 17.60 5.28
N LEU A 280 3.88 18.46 5.62
CA LEU A 280 5.28 18.06 5.85
C LEU A 280 5.44 17.14 7.05
N ALA A 281 4.64 17.34 8.11
CA ALA A 281 4.65 16.48 9.29
C ALA A 281 4.20 15.03 9.00
N LEU A 282 3.46 14.81 7.92
CA LEU A 282 3.03 13.49 7.44
C LEU A 282 3.90 12.98 6.30
N ALA A 283 4.31 13.84 5.37
CA ALA A 283 5.12 13.47 4.21
C ALA A 283 6.53 12.99 4.61
N LEU A 284 7.19 13.63 5.57
CA LEU A 284 8.55 13.23 5.98
C LEU A 284 8.59 11.84 6.63
N PRO A 285 7.72 11.48 7.60
CA PRO A 285 7.64 10.11 8.08
C PRO A 285 7.23 9.12 6.99
N SER A 286 6.26 9.44 6.13
CA SER A 286 5.87 8.55 5.03
C SER A 286 7.03 8.27 4.06
N LEU A 287 7.82 9.30 3.74
CA LEU A 287 9.07 9.17 2.98
C LEU A 287 10.03 8.16 3.63
N LEU A 288 10.35 8.38 4.90
CA LEU A 288 11.26 7.50 5.63
C LEU A 288 10.72 6.07 5.68
N SER A 289 9.42 5.89 5.90
CA SER A 289 8.79 4.57 5.95
C SER A 289 8.97 3.81 4.64
N VAL A 290 8.72 4.45 3.50
CA VAL A 290 8.85 3.83 2.17
C VAL A 290 10.32 3.55 1.84
N CYS A 291 11.22 4.51 2.08
CA CYS A 291 12.64 4.34 1.79
C CYS A 291 13.26 3.22 2.63
N LEU A 292 12.99 3.19 3.94
CA LEU A 292 13.52 2.16 4.84
C LEU A 292 13.06 0.74 4.44
N GLU A 293 11.82 0.60 3.98
CA GLU A 293 11.31 -0.68 3.50
C GLU A 293 12.03 -1.11 2.21
N TRP A 294 12.23 -0.20 1.25
CA TRP A 294 12.83 -0.51 -0.04
C TRP A 294 14.35 -0.74 0.07
N TRP A 295 15.04 0.10 0.83
CA TRP A 295 16.50 -0.01 1.00
C TRP A 295 16.92 -1.29 1.72
N TRP A 296 16.03 -1.88 2.52
CA TRP A 296 16.30 -3.16 3.16
C TRP A 296 16.56 -4.28 2.15
N TYR A 297 15.81 -4.33 1.04
CA TYR A 297 16.03 -5.32 -0.02
C TYR A 297 17.37 -5.11 -0.75
N GLU A 298 17.80 -3.86 -0.92
CA GLU A 298 19.11 -3.54 -1.49
C GLU A 298 20.25 -3.97 -0.57
N ILE A 299 20.09 -3.81 0.74
CA ILE A 299 21.04 -4.33 1.73
C ILE A 299 21.12 -5.85 1.66
N MET A 300 19.99 -6.55 1.55
CA MET A 300 19.99 -8.01 1.37
C MET A 300 20.68 -8.45 0.08
N LEU A 301 20.44 -7.75 -1.03
CA LEU A 301 21.10 -8.00 -2.30
C LEU A 301 22.61 -7.80 -2.19
N PHE A 302 23.06 -6.75 -1.50
CA PHE A 302 24.47 -6.53 -1.19
C PHE A 302 25.07 -7.67 -0.36
N LEU A 303 24.37 -8.14 0.69
CA LEU A 303 24.84 -9.25 1.52
C LEU A 303 24.93 -10.57 0.73
N CYS A 304 24.08 -10.81 -0.28
CA CYS A 304 24.25 -11.93 -1.19
C CYS A 304 25.59 -11.91 -1.94
N GLY A 305 26.13 -10.71 -2.20
CA GLY A 305 27.44 -10.52 -2.82
C GLY A 305 28.62 -10.99 -1.95
N LEU A 306 28.39 -11.21 -0.66
CA LEU A 306 29.40 -11.65 0.31
C LEU A 306 29.34 -13.16 0.61
N LEU A 307 28.39 -13.89 0.01
CA LEU A 307 28.26 -15.34 0.17
C LEU A 307 29.29 -16.09 -0.69
N ASP A 308 29.53 -17.38 -0.40
CA ASP A 308 30.51 -18.22 -1.11
C ASP A 308 30.26 -18.31 -2.63
N ASN A 309 29.01 -18.21 -3.05
CA ASN A 309 28.62 -18.12 -4.47
C ASN A 309 27.84 -16.83 -4.74
N PRO A 310 28.55 -15.68 -4.91
CA PRO A 310 27.92 -14.38 -5.09
C PRO A 310 27.05 -14.32 -6.34
N LYS A 311 27.52 -14.89 -7.46
CA LYS A 311 26.81 -14.82 -8.75
C LYS A 311 25.44 -15.50 -8.68
N ALA A 312 25.39 -16.74 -8.18
CA ALA A 312 24.13 -17.46 -8.06
C ALA A 312 23.21 -16.83 -7.01
N SER A 313 23.77 -16.38 -5.88
CA SER A 313 22.98 -15.78 -4.78
C SER A 313 22.36 -14.44 -5.16
N VAL A 314 23.13 -13.56 -5.82
CA VAL A 314 22.64 -12.26 -6.30
C VAL A 314 21.57 -12.46 -7.38
N ALA A 315 21.79 -13.39 -8.33
CA ALA A 315 20.78 -13.71 -9.34
C ALA A 315 19.49 -14.27 -8.74
N ALA A 316 19.60 -15.21 -7.79
CA ALA A 316 18.45 -15.78 -7.07
C ALA A 316 17.71 -14.70 -6.27
N MET A 317 18.42 -13.84 -5.55
CA MET A 317 17.85 -12.71 -4.81
C MET A 317 17.12 -11.76 -5.75
N GLY A 318 17.70 -11.40 -6.91
CA GLY A 318 17.04 -10.56 -7.90
C GLY A 318 15.70 -11.15 -8.38
N ILE A 319 15.65 -12.45 -8.69
CA ILE A 319 14.40 -13.13 -9.08
C ILE A 319 13.38 -13.10 -7.93
N LEU A 320 13.82 -13.33 -6.69
CA LEU A 320 12.93 -13.35 -5.53
C LEU A 320 12.44 -11.95 -5.12
N ILE A 321 13.26 -10.91 -5.26
CA ILE A 321 12.85 -9.50 -5.08
C ILE A 321 11.78 -9.14 -6.11
N GLN A 322 11.97 -9.49 -7.38
CA GLN A 322 10.96 -9.27 -8.42
C GLN A 322 9.66 -10.03 -8.12
N THR A 323 9.79 -11.26 -7.62
CA THR A 323 8.65 -12.08 -7.20
C THR A 323 7.89 -11.43 -6.03
N THR A 324 8.62 -10.93 -5.02
CA THR A 324 8.06 -10.21 -3.87
C THR A 324 7.37 -8.92 -4.32
N GLY A 325 7.98 -8.16 -5.24
CA GLY A 325 7.38 -6.96 -5.83
C GLY A 325 6.08 -7.25 -6.57
N MET A 326 5.98 -8.40 -7.25
CA MET A 326 4.75 -8.83 -7.90
C MET A 326 3.65 -9.14 -6.88
N LEU A 327 3.97 -9.88 -5.82
CA LEU A 327 3.03 -10.23 -4.74
C LEU A 327 2.58 -9.00 -3.95
N TYR A 328 3.49 -8.05 -3.69
CA TYR A 328 3.26 -6.82 -2.94
C TYR A 328 2.17 -5.92 -3.54
N ASN A 329 1.86 -6.05 -4.83
CA ASN A 329 0.78 -5.28 -5.46
C ASN A 329 -0.57 -5.47 -4.77
N PHE A 330 -0.87 -6.68 -4.27
CA PHE A 330 -2.13 -6.95 -3.58
C PHE A 330 -2.18 -6.32 -2.18
N PRO A 331 -1.20 -6.56 -1.26
CA PRO A 331 -1.16 -5.86 0.03
C PRO A 331 -1.15 -4.34 -0.11
N PHE A 332 -0.39 -3.80 -1.07
CA PHE A 332 -0.36 -2.36 -1.34
C PHE A 332 -1.75 -1.82 -1.75
N SER A 333 -2.47 -2.55 -2.61
CA SER A 333 -3.81 -2.17 -3.04
C SER A 333 -4.83 -2.21 -1.90
N MET A 334 -4.72 -3.22 -1.02
CA MET A 334 -5.51 -3.30 0.21
C MET A 334 -5.19 -2.14 1.15
N SER A 335 -3.91 -1.86 1.38
CA SER A 335 -3.43 -0.76 2.21
C SER A 335 -3.96 0.59 1.74
N ALA A 336 -3.88 0.87 0.44
CA ALA A 336 -4.45 2.07 -0.17
C ALA A 336 -5.97 2.17 0.03
N SER A 337 -6.69 1.05 -0.11
CA SER A 337 -8.15 1.02 0.03
C SER A 337 -8.60 1.23 1.48
N ILE A 338 -7.91 0.58 2.41
CA ILE A 338 -8.12 0.74 3.85
C ILE A 338 -7.80 2.18 4.26
N SER A 339 -6.67 2.74 3.80
CA SER A 339 -6.29 4.12 4.08
C SER A 339 -7.38 5.11 3.67
N THR A 340 -7.88 5.00 2.43
CA THR A 340 -8.97 5.84 1.92
C THR A 340 -10.24 5.72 2.77
N ARG A 341 -10.67 4.49 3.08
CA ARG A 341 -11.94 4.31 3.80
C ARG A 341 -11.86 4.67 5.27
N VAL A 342 -10.75 4.34 5.93
CA VAL A 342 -10.50 4.74 7.33
C VAL A 342 -10.42 6.26 7.44
N SER A 343 -9.67 6.92 6.55
CA SER A 343 -9.56 8.39 6.56
C SER A 343 -10.92 9.06 6.32
N GLN A 344 -11.70 8.60 5.33
CA GLN A 344 -13.05 9.10 5.09
C GLN A 344 -13.99 8.88 6.28
N ALA A 345 -14.00 7.69 6.87
CA ALA A 345 -14.84 7.39 8.03
C ALA A 345 -14.47 8.24 9.26
N LEU A 346 -13.17 8.48 9.49
CA LEU A 346 -12.71 9.36 10.56
C LEU A 346 -13.10 10.82 10.29
N GLY A 347 -12.92 11.30 9.06
CA GLY A 347 -13.36 12.64 8.65
C GLY A 347 -14.87 12.85 8.76
N ALA A 348 -15.66 11.80 8.52
CA ALA A 348 -17.11 11.81 8.66
C ALA A 348 -17.60 11.65 10.12
N GLY A 349 -16.70 11.58 11.10
CA GLY A 349 -17.06 11.41 12.52
C GLY A 349 -17.55 10.01 12.89
N GLN A 350 -17.16 8.98 12.13
CA GLN A 350 -17.66 7.60 12.28
C GLN A 350 -16.56 6.63 12.79
N PRO A 351 -16.23 6.64 14.10
CA PRO A 351 -15.13 5.84 14.64
C PRO A 351 -15.35 4.33 14.51
N SER A 352 -16.59 3.86 14.72
CA SER A 352 -16.93 2.43 14.61
C SER A 352 -16.83 1.91 13.18
N SER A 353 -17.16 2.75 12.19
CA SER A 353 -17.01 2.42 10.78
C SER A 353 -15.53 2.27 10.42
N ALA A 354 -14.70 3.23 10.83
CA ALA A 354 -13.25 3.19 10.64
C ALA A 354 -12.60 1.94 11.28
N GLN A 355 -13.00 1.60 12.52
CA GLN A 355 -12.52 0.41 13.21
C GLN A 355 -12.91 -0.88 12.48
N ARG A 356 -14.16 -0.97 12.00
CA ARG A 356 -14.65 -2.13 11.24
C ARG A 356 -13.89 -2.29 9.92
N THR A 357 -13.68 -1.21 9.18
CA THR A 357 -12.85 -1.19 7.95
C THR A 357 -11.45 -1.74 8.23
N ALA A 358 -10.81 -1.28 9.31
CA ALA A 358 -9.47 -1.72 9.68
C ALA A 358 -9.42 -3.23 9.99
N VAL A 359 -10.35 -3.73 10.81
CA VAL A 359 -10.41 -5.16 11.18
C VAL A 359 -10.66 -6.04 9.96
N ILE A 360 -11.65 -5.70 9.14
CA ILE A 360 -12.00 -6.48 7.94
C ILE A 360 -10.85 -6.45 6.92
N GLY A 361 -10.25 -5.28 6.73
CA GLY A 361 -9.08 -5.13 5.85
C GLY A 361 -7.88 -5.99 6.28
N LEU A 362 -7.58 -6.05 7.58
CA LEU A 362 -6.53 -6.91 8.12
C LEU A 362 -6.83 -8.40 7.92
N LEU A 363 -8.07 -8.83 8.14
CA LEU A 363 -8.48 -10.22 7.91
C LEU A 363 -8.37 -10.62 6.44
N MET A 364 -8.79 -9.74 5.53
CA MET A 364 -8.63 -9.95 4.09
C MET A 364 -7.14 -10.05 3.69
N ALA A 365 -6.29 -9.18 4.25
CA ALA A 365 -4.86 -9.19 3.97
C ALA A 365 -4.16 -10.44 4.54
N PHE A 366 -4.56 -10.90 5.73
CA PHE A 366 -4.07 -12.16 6.28
C PHE A 366 -4.48 -13.37 5.43
N ALA A 367 -5.74 -13.42 4.97
CA ALA A 367 -6.21 -14.47 4.06
C ALA A 367 -5.43 -14.46 2.74
N PHE A 368 -5.13 -13.28 2.19
CA PHE A 368 -4.26 -13.15 1.03
C PHE A 368 -2.85 -13.67 1.32
N GLY A 369 -2.22 -13.26 2.43
CA GLY A 369 -0.89 -13.73 2.82
C GLY A 369 -0.83 -15.26 2.95
N LEU A 370 -1.86 -15.89 3.53
CA LEU A 370 -1.97 -17.34 3.59
C LEU A 370 -2.10 -17.98 2.20
N SER A 371 -2.89 -17.37 1.30
CA SER A 371 -3.00 -17.85 -0.08
C SER A 371 -1.68 -17.73 -0.85
N ALA A 372 -0.93 -16.65 -0.63
CA ALA A 372 0.41 -16.45 -1.20
C ALA A 372 1.39 -17.50 -0.66
N PHE A 373 1.37 -17.80 0.65
CA PHE A 373 2.19 -18.87 1.23
C PHE A 373 1.93 -20.23 0.56
N VAL A 374 0.66 -20.61 0.41
CA VAL A 374 0.27 -21.87 -0.24
C VAL A 374 0.75 -21.89 -1.69
N PHE A 375 0.51 -20.80 -2.43
CA PHE A 375 0.92 -20.66 -3.83
C PHE A 375 2.44 -20.80 -4.01
N MET A 376 3.22 -20.08 -3.21
CA MET A 376 4.69 -20.07 -3.30
C MET A 376 5.29 -21.41 -2.89
N THR A 377 4.70 -22.08 -1.90
CA THR A 377 5.12 -23.43 -1.50
C THR A 377 4.80 -24.46 -2.58
N ALA A 378 3.61 -24.38 -3.19
CA ALA A 378 3.18 -25.30 -4.24
C ALA A 378 4.01 -25.15 -5.53
N LEU A 379 4.36 -23.92 -5.91
CA LEU A 379 5.12 -23.64 -7.14
C LEU A 379 6.63 -23.61 -6.96
N ARG A 380 7.15 -23.96 -5.77
CA ARG A 380 8.58 -23.84 -5.44
C ARG A 380 9.54 -24.47 -6.46
N SER A 381 9.14 -25.57 -7.10
CA SER A 381 9.98 -26.30 -8.07
C SER A 381 9.86 -25.81 -9.52
N TRP A 382 8.85 -25.00 -9.82
CA TRP A 382 8.56 -24.52 -11.18
C TRP A 382 8.84 -23.03 -11.34
N TRP A 383 8.67 -22.24 -10.29
CA TRP A 383 8.76 -20.79 -10.34
C TRP A 383 10.08 -20.28 -10.92
N GLY A 384 11.22 -20.80 -10.43
CA GLY A 384 12.55 -20.37 -10.91
C GLY A 384 12.79 -20.67 -12.39
N LYS A 385 12.16 -21.71 -12.94
CA LYS A 385 12.31 -22.12 -14.35
C LYS A 385 11.69 -21.14 -15.34
N LEU A 386 10.86 -20.21 -14.86
CA LEU A 386 10.34 -19.10 -15.67
C LEU A 386 11.41 -18.05 -15.99
N PHE A 387 12.52 -18.04 -15.23
CA PHE A 387 13.55 -17.00 -15.31
C PHE A 387 14.92 -17.52 -15.72
N THR A 388 15.26 -18.77 -15.39
CA THR A 388 16.59 -19.33 -15.65
C THR A 388 16.58 -20.86 -15.70
N ASP A 389 17.52 -21.43 -16.44
CA ASP A 389 17.81 -22.87 -16.49
C ASP A 389 19.01 -23.27 -15.62
N GLU A 390 19.66 -22.32 -14.93
CA GLU A 390 20.87 -22.57 -14.14
C GLU A 390 20.55 -23.36 -12.85
N PRO A 391 21.05 -24.61 -12.69
CA PRO A 391 20.66 -25.48 -11.59
C PRO A 391 20.93 -24.91 -10.20
N GLN A 392 22.03 -24.17 -10.04
CA GLN A 392 22.40 -23.56 -8.76
C GLN A 392 21.39 -22.49 -8.32
N ILE A 393 20.95 -21.64 -9.25
CA ILE A 393 19.95 -20.59 -8.98
C ILE A 393 18.58 -21.23 -8.68
N LEU A 394 18.19 -22.25 -9.46
CA LEU A 394 16.94 -22.99 -9.24
C LEU A 394 16.88 -23.66 -7.87
N HIS A 395 17.99 -24.22 -7.39
CA HIS A 395 18.07 -24.81 -6.06
C HIS A 395 17.88 -23.75 -4.95
N LEU A 396 18.53 -22.60 -5.05
CA LEU A 396 18.38 -21.51 -4.09
C LEU A 396 16.93 -21.01 -4.03
N ILE A 397 16.33 -20.74 -5.19
CA ILE A 397 14.94 -20.28 -5.30
C ILE A 397 13.98 -21.30 -4.70
N SER A 398 14.06 -22.57 -5.10
CA SER A 398 13.12 -23.61 -4.63
C SER A 398 13.22 -23.89 -3.12
N THR A 399 14.39 -23.69 -2.54
CA THR A 399 14.63 -23.82 -1.09
C THR A 399 13.97 -22.67 -0.31
N VAL A 400 14.08 -21.44 -0.82
CA VAL A 400 13.64 -20.24 -0.12
C VAL A 400 12.17 -19.88 -0.37
N LEU A 401 11.59 -20.26 -1.51
CA LEU A 401 10.21 -19.91 -1.87
C LEU A 401 9.16 -20.17 -0.77
N PRO A 402 9.21 -21.30 -0.03
CA PRO A 402 8.31 -21.50 1.12
C PRO A 402 8.53 -20.48 2.26
N ILE A 403 9.78 -20.09 2.52
CA ILE A 403 10.14 -19.08 3.54
C ILE A 403 9.62 -17.72 3.10
N LEU A 404 9.82 -17.34 1.83
CA LEU A 404 9.25 -16.13 1.25
C LEU A 404 7.73 -16.12 1.36
N GLY A 405 7.07 -17.24 1.02
CA GLY A 405 5.63 -17.37 1.21
C GLY A 405 5.21 -17.15 2.67
N LEU A 406 5.99 -17.64 3.63
CA LEU A 406 5.72 -17.42 5.05
C LEU A 406 5.94 -15.95 5.45
N CYS A 407 6.92 -15.27 4.86
CA CYS A 407 7.07 -13.81 5.00
C CYS A 407 5.81 -13.08 4.55
N GLU A 408 5.14 -13.53 3.48
CA GLU A 408 3.90 -12.89 2.99
C GLU A 408 2.73 -12.97 3.97
N VAL A 409 2.70 -13.99 4.84
CA VAL A 409 1.70 -14.11 5.92
C VAL A 409 1.85 -12.97 6.93
N GLY A 410 3.07 -12.48 7.17
CA GLY A 410 3.34 -11.30 8.00
C GLY A 410 3.23 -9.99 7.21
N ASN A 411 3.83 -9.94 6.02
CA ASN A 411 3.91 -8.76 5.15
C ASN A 411 2.53 -8.24 4.73
N SER A 412 1.62 -9.14 4.35
CA SER A 412 0.29 -8.74 3.86
C SER A 412 -0.52 -7.98 4.93
N PRO A 413 -0.78 -8.54 6.13
CA PRO A 413 -1.46 -7.81 7.20
C PRO A 413 -0.65 -6.62 7.73
N GLN A 414 0.68 -6.68 7.74
CA GLN A 414 1.53 -5.54 8.11
C GLN A 414 1.35 -4.35 7.15
N THR A 415 1.34 -4.60 5.84
CA THR A 415 1.12 -3.56 4.83
C THR A 415 -0.30 -3.00 4.91
N ALA A 416 -1.30 -3.85 5.18
CA ALA A 416 -2.68 -3.41 5.44
C ALA A 416 -2.78 -2.54 6.72
N ALA A 417 -2.07 -2.91 7.78
CA ALA A 417 -1.98 -2.12 9.01
C ALA A 417 -1.34 -0.74 8.77
N CYS A 418 -0.30 -0.67 7.93
CA CYS A 418 0.28 0.60 7.48
C CYS A 418 -0.77 1.48 6.78
N GLY A 419 -1.70 0.89 6.03
CA GLY A 419 -2.85 1.58 5.46
C GLY A 419 -3.77 2.18 6.53
N VAL A 420 -4.02 1.47 7.63
CA VAL A 420 -4.77 2.00 8.78
C VAL A 420 -4.03 3.16 9.45
N LEU A 421 -2.72 3.02 9.69
CA LEU A 421 -1.91 4.11 10.27
C LEU A 421 -1.90 5.34 9.38
N THR A 422 -1.76 5.15 8.06
CA THR A 422 -1.85 6.22 7.07
C THR A 422 -3.22 6.89 7.13
N GLY A 423 -4.32 6.14 7.09
CA GLY A 423 -5.68 6.69 7.18
C GLY A 423 -5.98 7.42 8.50
N THR A 424 -5.33 7.02 9.60
CA THR A 424 -5.40 7.69 10.92
C THR A 424 -4.39 8.84 11.10
N ALA A 425 -3.66 9.22 10.04
CA ALA A 425 -2.63 10.26 10.08
C ALA A 425 -1.51 10.01 11.11
N ARG A 426 -1.06 8.75 11.22
CA ARG A 426 0.02 8.31 12.12
C ARG A 426 1.19 7.62 11.40
N PRO A 427 1.75 8.19 10.32
CA PRO A 427 2.88 7.57 9.63
C PRO A 427 4.15 7.46 10.49
N LYS A 428 4.29 8.27 11.55
CA LYS A 428 5.40 8.19 12.51
C LYS A 428 5.47 6.84 13.22
N ASP A 429 4.33 6.31 13.66
CA ASP A 429 4.26 5.00 14.31
C ASP A 429 4.72 3.91 13.34
N GLY A 430 4.35 4.04 12.05
CA GLY A 430 4.82 3.20 10.96
C GLY A 430 6.34 3.17 10.83
N VAL A 431 6.98 4.34 10.81
CA VAL A 431 8.44 4.47 10.73
C VAL A 431 9.13 3.80 11.91
N TYR A 432 8.69 4.06 13.15
CA TYR A 432 9.32 3.48 14.33
C TYR A 432 9.22 1.95 14.31
N ILE A 433 8.06 1.41 13.95
CA ILE A 433 7.87 -0.04 13.88
C ILE A 433 8.72 -0.64 12.76
N ASN A 434 8.76 -0.03 11.57
CA ASN A 434 9.58 -0.51 10.46
C ASN A 434 11.07 -0.48 10.81
N LEU A 435 11.57 0.60 11.43
CA LEU A 435 12.97 0.72 11.84
C LEU A 435 13.34 -0.34 12.88
N CYS A 436 12.52 -0.53 13.91
CA CYS A 436 12.74 -1.58 14.91
C CYS A 436 12.75 -2.97 14.27
N SER A 437 11.75 -3.27 13.44
CA SER A 437 11.54 -4.62 12.93
C SER A 437 12.56 -5.01 11.86
N PHE A 438 12.81 -4.14 10.87
CA PHE A 438 13.70 -4.46 9.76
C PHE A 438 15.18 -4.26 10.10
N TYR A 439 15.52 -3.22 10.88
CA TYR A 439 16.93 -2.85 11.12
C TYR A 439 17.45 -3.28 12.48
N LEU A 440 16.64 -3.28 13.54
CA LEU A 440 17.10 -3.70 14.88
C LEU A 440 16.87 -5.19 15.15
N ILE A 441 15.95 -5.83 14.45
CA ILE A 441 15.65 -7.27 14.59
C ILE A 441 16.07 -8.03 13.33
N GLY A 442 15.44 -7.70 12.19
CA GLY A 442 15.59 -8.43 10.94
C GLY A 442 17.02 -8.50 10.42
N LEU A 443 17.68 -7.34 10.31
CA LEU A 443 19.04 -7.26 9.77
C LEU A 443 20.07 -7.98 10.67
N PRO A 444 20.10 -7.81 12.01
CA PRO A 444 20.95 -8.61 12.88
C PRO A 444 20.67 -10.11 12.76
N VAL A 445 19.40 -10.53 12.71
CA VAL A 445 19.04 -11.95 12.51
C VAL A 445 19.55 -12.44 11.16
N ALA A 446 19.40 -11.67 10.08
CA ALA A 446 19.92 -12.01 8.75
C ALA A 446 21.44 -12.23 8.80
N ILE A 447 22.19 -11.28 9.38
CA ILE A 447 23.66 -11.35 9.46
C ILE A 447 24.12 -12.55 10.29
N VAL A 448 23.54 -12.74 11.48
CA VAL A 448 23.92 -13.84 12.39
C VAL A 448 23.59 -15.19 11.76
N THR A 449 22.37 -15.36 11.25
CA THR A 449 21.95 -16.65 10.67
C THR A 449 22.72 -16.97 9.39
N THR A 450 23.03 -15.97 8.57
CA THR A 450 23.80 -16.16 7.34
C THR A 450 25.27 -16.48 7.58
N PHE A 451 25.97 -15.67 8.38
CA PHE A 451 27.43 -15.74 8.47
C PHE A 451 27.95 -16.47 9.71
N GLN A 452 27.25 -16.40 10.85
CA GLN A 452 27.71 -17.05 12.09
C GLN A 452 27.13 -18.47 12.24
N LEU A 453 25.87 -18.66 11.85
CA LEU A 453 25.24 -19.99 11.84
C LEU A 453 25.40 -20.72 10.50
N GLU A 454 26.14 -20.14 9.56
CA GLU A 454 26.48 -20.71 8.26
C GLU A 454 25.26 -21.21 7.45
N MET A 455 24.07 -20.60 7.65
CA MET A 455 22.87 -20.92 6.87
C MET A 455 22.90 -20.29 5.46
N GLY A 456 23.91 -19.47 5.17
CA GLY A 456 24.13 -18.84 3.87
C GLY A 456 22.91 -18.06 3.37
N PHE A 457 22.48 -18.36 2.14
CA PHE A 457 21.35 -17.69 1.50
C PHE A 457 20.04 -17.84 2.28
N VAL A 458 19.79 -19.00 2.91
CA VAL A 458 18.58 -19.24 3.70
C VAL A 458 18.53 -18.34 4.94
N GLY A 459 19.68 -18.04 5.54
CA GLY A 459 19.79 -17.12 6.68
C GLY A 459 19.26 -15.72 6.38
N LEU A 460 19.53 -15.19 5.17
CA LEU A 460 19.06 -13.86 4.76
C LEU A 460 17.53 -13.79 4.79
N TRP A 461 16.87 -14.85 4.30
CA TRP A 461 15.42 -14.96 4.28
C TRP A 461 14.82 -15.28 5.65
N ALA A 462 15.56 -15.97 6.52
CA ALA A 462 15.18 -16.09 7.94
C ALA A 462 15.18 -14.73 8.64
N GLY A 463 16.13 -13.84 8.29
CA GLY A 463 16.13 -12.45 8.73
C GLY A 463 14.93 -11.64 8.23
N LEU A 464 14.55 -11.79 6.95
CA LEU A 464 13.31 -11.19 6.43
C LEU A 464 12.08 -11.68 7.21
N LEU A 465 11.99 -12.98 7.46
CA LEU A 465 10.89 -13.58 8.19
C LEU A 465 10.80 -13.00 9.61
N ALA A 466 11.93 -12.89 10.32
CA ALA A 466 11.97 -12.27 11.64
C ALA A 466 11.54 -10.79 11.61
N ALA A 467 11.95 -10.04 10.58
CA ALA A 467 11.50 -8.66 10.38
C ALA A 467 9.98 -8.58 10.20
N GLN A 468 9.41 -9.39 9.30
CA GLN A 468 7.99 -9.35 8.98
C GLN A 468 7.11 -9.79 10.16
N MET A 469 7.52 -10.84 10.88
CA MET A 469 6.79 -11.33 12.05
C MET A 469 6.84 -10.34 13.22
N SER A 470 7.99 -9.73 13.50
CA SER A 470 8.08 -8.69 14.53
C SER A 470 7.27 -7.44 14.15
N CYS A 471 7.32 -7.04 12.86
CA CYS A 471 6.59 -5.88 12.36
C CYS A 471 5.08 -6.06 12.46
N VAL A 472 4.53 -7.20 12.02
CA VAL A 472 3.08 -7.45 12.11
C VAL A 472 2.62 -7.49 13.58
N CYS A 473 3.40 -8.06 14.50
CA CYS A 473 3.07 -8.08 15.92
C CYS A 473 2.98 -6.66 16.51
N MET A 474 3.98 -5.81 16.23
CA MET A 474 3.99 -4.41 16.70
C MET A 474 2.88 -3.57 16.06
N MET A 475 2.59 -3.80 14.77
CA MET A 475 1.48 -3.16 14.06
C MET A 475 0.14 -3.51 14.68
N VAL A 476 -0.15 -4.81 14.85
CA VAL A 476 -1.41 -5.27 15.46
C VAL A 476 -1.55 -4.75 16.88
N TYR A 477 -0.48 -4.77 17.68
CA TYR A 477 -0.50 -4.18 19.03
C TYR A 477 -0.88 -2.70 19.00
N THR A 478 -0.28 -1.92 18.11
CA THR A 478 -0.56 -0.48 17.94
C THR A 478 -2.02 -0.23 17.52
N LEU A 479 -2.56 -1.06 16.65
CA LEU A 479 -3.95 -0.96 16.20
C LEU A 479 -4.95 -1.34 17.30
N ILE A 480 -4.67 -2.37 18.10
CA ILE A 480 -5.50 -2.74 19.27
C ILE A 480 -5.56 -1.60 20.29
N ARG A 481 -4.45 -0.88 20.48
CA ARG A 481 -4.35 0.26 21.41
C ARG A 481 -4.91 1.56 20.84
N THR A 482 -5.42 1.57 19.62
CA THR A 482 -5.94 2.78 18.98
C THR A 482 -7.29 3.18 19.57
N ASP A 483 -7.34 4.36 20.20
CA ASP A 483 -8.59 5.02 20.54
C ASP A 483 -9.19 5.69 19.30
N TRP A 484 -10.20 5.04 18.72
CA TRP A 484 -10.90 5.49 17.52
C TRP A 484 -11.69 6.79 17.72
N LYS A 485 -12.22 7.05 18.92
CA LYS A 485 -12.93 8.31 19.21
C LYS A 485 -11.93 9.46 19.25
N HIS A 486 -10.77 9.24 19.85
CA HIS A 486 -9.68 10.21 19.82
C HIS A 486 -9.16 10.46 18.39
N GLN A 487 -9.09 9.44 17.53
CA GLN A 487 -8.67 9.63 16.13
C GLN A 487 -9.64 10.49 15.32
N VAL A 488 -10.96 10.45 15.61
CA VAL A 488 -11.93 11.36 14.98
C VAL A 488 -11.62 12.82 15.33
N LYS A 489 -11.36 13.12 16.61
CA LYS A 489 -11.00 14.47 17.04
C LYS A 489 -9.71 14.95 16.35
N ARG A 490 -8.70 14.08 16.27
CA ARG A 490 -7.45 14.40 15.56
C ARG A 490 -7.64 14.64 14.05
N ALA A 491 -8.58 13.93 13.43
CA ALA A 491 -8.89 14.12 12.01
C ALA A 491 -9.52 15.50 11.75
N ASP A 492 -10.38 15.96 12.66
CA ASP A 492 -10.96 17.30 12.61
C ASP A 492 -9.88 18.38 12.79
N GLU A 493 -9.03 18.25 13.82
CA GLU A 493 -7.90 19.16 14.05
C GLU A 493 -6.93 19.22 12.86
N LEU A 494 -6.63 18.06 12.24
CA LEU A 494 -5.73 17.98 11.10
C LEU A 494 -6.28 18.75 9.89
N THR A 495 -7.56 18.55 9.60
CA THR A 495 -8.18 19.19 8.42
C THR A 495 -8.33 20.70 8.65
N LEU A 496 -8.71 21.16 9.84
CA LEU A 496 -8.70 22.59 10.18
C LEU A 496 -7.30 23.21 10.02
N ALA A 497 -6.27 22.56 10.55
CA ALA A 497 -4.89 23.05 10.43
C ALA A 497 -4.39 23.06 8.97
N ALA A 498 -4.94 22.19 8.11
CA ALA A 498 -4.60 22.13 6.70
C ALA A 498 -5.33 23.20 5.86
N GLY A 499 -6.51 23.68 6.29
CA GLY A 499 -7.26 24.73 5.59
C GLY A 499 -6.68 26.13 5.73
N GLY A 500 -5.98 26.43 6.83
CA GLY A 500 -5.53 27.80 7.13
C GLY A 500 -6.68 28.67 7.65
N ASN A 501 -6.48 30.00 7.73
CA ASN A 501 -7.45 30.90 8.35
C ASN A 501 -8.71 31.15 7.50
N ASP A 502 -8.69 30.89 6.19
CA ASP A 502 -9.79 31.21 5.26
C ASP A 502 -11.05 30.33 5.48
N ASP A 503 -10.89 29.08 5.93
CA ASP A 503 -12.03 28.19 6.23
C ASP A 503 -12.69 28.51 7.58
N LEU A 504 -11.98 29.18 8.51
CA LEU A 504 -12.53 29.59 9.80
C LEU A 504 -13.55 30.73 9.63
N GLU A 505 -13.27 31.68 8.73
CA GLU A 505 -14.22 32.75 8.38
C GLU A 505 -15.42 32.21 7.60
N THR A 506 -15.20 31.26 6.68
CA THR A 506 -16.30 30.67 5.90
C THR A 506 -17.24 29.82 6.76
N SER A 507 -16.71 29.07 7.73
CA SER A 507 -17.53 28.29 8.69
C SER A 507 -18.28 29.18 9.68
N LEU A 508 -17.68 30.28 10.14
CA LEU A 508 -18.35 31.27 10.99
C LEU A 508 -19.46 32.03 10.25
N LEU A 509 -19.33 32.27 8.95
CA LEU A 509 -20.36 32.95 8.14
C LEU A 509 -21.56 32.04 7.83
N ILE A 510 -21.37 30.72 7.76
CA ILE A 510 -22.48 29.77 7.54
C ILE A 510 -23.29 29.57 8.83
N ASP A 511 -22.66 29.65 10.00
CA ASP A 511 -23.36 29.56 11.30
C ASP A 511 -24.14 30.85 11.67
N THR A 512 -23.90 31.98 10.99
CA THR A 512 -24.65 33.23 11.23
C THR A 512 -25.92 33.37 10.39
N ASP A 513 -26.14 32.50 9.40
CA ASP A 513 -27.30 32.54 8.49
C ASP A 513 -28.33 31.39 8.74
N ASN A 514 -28.30 30.73 9.90
CA ASN A 514 -29.29 29.74 10.33
C ASN A 514 -30.15 30.22 11.51
#